data_AF-A0A368FH82-F1
#
_entry.id   AF-A0A368FH82-F1
#
_cell.length_a   1.000
_cell.length_b   1.000
_cell.length_c   1.000
_cell.angle_alpha   90.00
_cell.angle_beta   90.00
_cell.angle_gamma   90.00
#
_symmetry.space_group_name_H-M   'P 1'
#
loop_
_entity.id
_entity.type
_entity.pdbx_description
1 polymer ?
#
loop_
_entity_poly.entity_id
_entity_poly.type
_entity_poly.pdbx_seq_one_letter_code
_entity_poly.pdbx_strand_id
1 'polypeptide(L)'
;MQADSIERQQHAHLLLTCFGLIVTFVTLVQPFIVQIVVPDHTWNQWFYLLIGHGLVLFTANLIFCITVKAKPAAFTLKSAAPAQS
;
A
#
# COMPACT_ATOMS: atom_id res chain seq x y z
N MET A 1 25.93 12.93 -9.13
CA MET A 1 25.04 13.46 -8.07
C MET A 1 23.59 13.62 -8.53
N GLN A 2 23.30 14.18 -9.72
CA GLN A 2 21.89 14.35 -10.16
C GLN A 2 21.21 13.06 -10.65
N ALA A 3 21.96 12.08 -11.18
CA ALA A 3 21.38 10.82 -11.67
C ALA A 3 20.79 9.96 -10.53
N ASP A 4 21.49 9.85 -9.39
CA ASP A 4 21.08 9.01 -8.27
C ASP A 4 19.77 9.47 -7.59
N SER A 5 19.46 10.78 -7.61
CA SER A 5 18.20 11.31 -7.08
C SER A 5 17.01 11.02 -8.00
N ILE A 6 17.23 11.01 -9.32
CA ILE A 6 16.18 10.74 -10.31
C ILE A 6 15.76 9.27 -10.25
N GLU A 7 16.73 8.35 -10.16
CA GLU A 7 16.44 6.91 -10.04
C GLU A 7 15.60 6.61 -8.79
N ARG A 8 16.00 7.12 -7.62
CA ARG A 8 15.24 6.96 -6.37
C ARG A 8 13.80 7.47 -6.47
N GLN A 9 13.63 8.64 -7.07
CA GLN A 9 12.33 9.25 -7.23
C GLN A 9 11.46 8.45 -8.22
N GLN A 10 12.04 7.95 -9.32
CA GLN A 10 11.34 7.07 -10.25
C GLN A 10 10.89 5.76 -9.58
N HIS A 11 11.73 5.14 -8.76
CA HIS A 11 11.34 3.95 -8.00
C HIS A 11 10.18 4.22 -7.04
N ALA A 12 10.20 5.34 -6.31
CA ALA A 12 9.09 5.74 -5.45
C ALA A 12 7.80 6.01 -6.24
N HIS A 13 7.89 6.71 -7.38
CA HIS A 13 6.75 6.95 -8.27
C HIS A 13 6.19 5.66 -8.89
N LEU A 14 7.05 4.70 -9.23
CA LEU A 14 6.63 3.40 -9.72
C LEU A 14 5.82 2.65 -8.64
N LEU A 15 6.34 2.59 -7.42
CA LEU A 15 5.64 1.94 -6.29
C LEU A 15 4.28 2.61 -6.01
N LEU A 16 4.24 3.94 -6.04
CA LEU A 16 3.00 4.70 -5.88
C LEU A 16 1.99 4.40 -7.01
N THR A 17 2.47 4.29 -8.24
CA THR A 17 1.63 3.97 -9.40
C THR A 17 1.09 2.54 -9.33
N CYS A 18 1.94 1.57 -8.97
CA CYS A 18 1.52 0.19 -8.74
C CYS A 18 0.47 0.11 -7.62
N PHE A 19 0.68 0.83 -6.52
CA PHE A 19 -0.30 0.89 -5.43
C PHE A 19 -1.63 1.48 -5.91
N GLY A 20 -1.59 2.59 -6.65
CA GLY A 20 -2.79 3.20 -7.24
C GLY A 20 -3.55 2.27 -8.19
N LEU A 21 -2.85 1.49 -9.01
CA LEU A 21 -3.47 0.49 -9.90
C LEU A 21 -4.16 -0.63 -9.10
N ILE A 22 -3.52 -1.13 -8.03
CA ILE A 22 -4.12 -2.16 -7.17
C ILE A 22 -5.40 -1.63 -6.51
N VAL A 23 -5.36 -0.42 -5.95
CA VAL A 23 -6.54 0.22 -5.33
C VAL A 23 -7.67 0.40 -6.35
N THR A 24 -7.33 0.80 -7.58
CA THR A 24 -8.31 0.97 -8.66
C THR A 24 -8.98 -0.36 -9.00
N PHE A 25 -8.20 -1.43 -9.16
CA PHE A 25 -8.73 -2.76 -9.44
C PHE A 25 -9.65 -3.26 -8.30
N VAL A 26 -9.23 -3.10 -7.05
CA VAL A 26 -10.06 -3.46 -5.88
C VAL A 26 -11.37 -2.68 -5.88
N THR A 27 -11.33 -1.37 -6.17
CA THR A 27 -12.53 -0.52 -6.22
C THR A 27 -13.49 -0.94 -7.34
N LEU A 28 -12.96 -1.38 -8.48
CA LEU A 28 -13.77 -1.91 -9.58
C LEU A 28 -14.43 -3.26 -9.24
N VAL A 29 -13.74 -4.11 -8.47
CA VAL A 29 -14.24 -5.42 -8.06
C VAL A 29 -15.21 -5.32 -6.87
N GLN A 30 -15.07 -4.29 -6.03
CA GLN A 30 -15.89 -4.06 -4.84
C GLN A 30 -17.41 -4.15 -5.04
N PRO A 31 -18.05 -3.54 -6.06
CA PRO A 31 -19.50 -3.64 -6.25
C PRO A 31 -19.97 -5.09 -6.50
N PHE A 32 -19.16 -5.92 -7.15
CA PHE A 32 -19.50 -7.33 -7.38
C PHE A 32 -19.45 -8.13 -6.08
N ILE A 33 -18.45 -7.87 -5.23
CA ILE A 33 -18.34 -8.50 -3.91
C ILE A 33 -19.54 -8.11 -3.04
N VAL A 34 -19.93 -6.83 -3.04
CA VAL A 34 -21.07 -6.35 -2.26
C VAL A 34 -22.37 -7.02 -2.71
N GLN A 35 -22.60 -7.20 -4.01
CA GLN A 35 -23.80 -7.88 -4.53
C GLN A 35 -23.89 -9.35 -4.08
N ILE A 36 -22.76 -10.03 -3.91
CA ILE A 36 -22.74 -11.43 -3.45
C ILE A 36 -22.94 -11.52 -1.94
N VAL A 37 -22.29 -10.63 -1.17
CA VAL A 37 -22.27 -10.72 0.30
C VAL A 37 -23.51 -10.09 0.93
N VAL A 38 -24.14 -9.13 0.25
CA VAL A 38 -25.34 -8.43 0.72
C VAL A 38 -26.48 -8.57 -0.29
N PRO A 39 -27.03 -9.79 -0.47
CA PRO A 39 -28.13 -10.01 -1.40
C PRO A 39 -29.44 -9.39 -0.93
N ASP A 40 -29.67 -9.35 0.39
CA ASP A 40 -30.95 -8.89 0.97
C ASP A 40 -30.91 -7.44 1.45
N HIS A 41 -29.78 -6.74 1.25
CA HIS A 41 -29.58 -5.35 1.69
C HIS A 41 -29.90 -5.09 3.17
N THR A 42 -29.74 -6.11 4.02
CA THR A 42 -30.04 -6.00 5.45
C THR A 42 -28.90 -5.36 6.23
N TRP A 43 -29.23 -4.66 7.33
CA TRP A 43 -28.24 -3.98 8.18
C TRP A 43 -27.16 -4.95 8.70
N ASN A 44 -27.53 -6.17 9.09
CA ASN A 44 -26.60 -7.17 9.61
C ASN A 44 -25.54 -7.55 8.56
N GLN A 45 -25.93 -7.74 7.30
CA GLN A 45 -24.99 -8.11 6.23
C GLN A 45 -24.00 -6.97 5.95
N TRP A 46 -24.46 -5.71 5.97
CA TRP A 46 -23.60 -4.54 5.86
C TRP A 46 -22.62 -4.41 7.03
N PHE A 47 -23.07 -4.69 8.25
CA PHE A 47 -22.22 -4.69 9.43
C PHE A 47 -21.09 -5.71 9.31
N TYR A 48 -21.39 -6.95 8.90
CA TYR A 48 -20.36 -7.97 8.66
C TYR A 48 -19.37 -7.59 7.56
N LEU A 49 -19.84 -6.97 6.46
CA LEU A 49 -18.97 -6.46 5.41
C LEU A 49 -18.01 -5.39 5.94
N LEU A 50 -18.51 -4.41 6.68
CA LEU A 50 -17.71 -3.31 7.24
C LEU A 50 -16.68 -3.81 8.23
N ILE A 51 -17.07 -4.72 9.14
CA ILE A 51 -16.15 -5.35 10.09
C ILE A 51 -15.11 -6.19 9.37
N GLY A 52 -15.49 -6.98 8.37
CA GLY A 52 -14.57 -7.76 7.55
C GLY A 52 -13.54 -6.88 6.83
N HIS A 53 -13.99 -5.77 6.23
CA HIS A 53 -13.11 -4.81 5.57
C HIS A 53 -12.16 -4.14 6.57
N GLY A 54 -12.66 -3.76 7.76
CA GLY A 54 -11.85 -3.24 8.86
C GLY A 54 -10.78 -4.22 9.32
N LEU A 55 -11.10 -5.52 9.40
CA LEU A 55 -10.14 -6.57 9.77
C LEU A 55 -9.01 -6.71 8.74
N VAL A 56 -9.33 -6.63 7.45
CA VAL A 56 -8.33 -6.64 6.36
C VAL A 56 -7.38 -5.44 6.48
N LEU A 57 -7.92 -4.25 6.73
CA LEU A 57 -7.10 -3.05 6.95
C LEU A 57 -6.23 -3.14 8.20
N PHE A 58 -6.78 -3.70 9.29
CA PHE A 58 -6.06 -3.90 10.54
C PHE A 58 -4.91 -4.88 10.37
N THR A 59 -5.15 -6.03 9.73
CA THR A 59 -4.12 -7.04 9.46
C THR A 59 -3.03 -6.52 8.52
N ALA A 60 -3.39 -5.77 7.47
CA ALA A 60 -2.42 -5.13 6.58
C ALA A 60 -1.53 -4.12 7.32
N ASN A 61 -2.11 -3.29 8.20
CA ASN A 61 -1.36 -2.36 9.04
C ASN A 61 -0.46 -3.09 10.05
N LEU A 62 -0.95 -4.18 10.64
CA LEU A 62 -0.17 -4.98 11.59
C LEU A 62 1.06 -5.60 10.90
N ILE A 63 0.88 -6.15 9.69
CA ILE A 63 1.98 -6.67 8.87
C ILE A 63 2.96 -5.55 8.55
N PHE A 64 2.48 -4.37 8.16
CA PHE A 64 3.33 -3.20 7.88
C PHE A 64 4.17 -2.81 9.10
N CYS A 65 3.57 -2.74 10.29
CA CYS A 65 4.32 -2.48 11.53
C CYS A 65 5.45 -3.49 11.79
N ILE A 66 5.26 -4.77 11.44
CA ILE A 66 6.27 -5.82 11.66
C ILE A 66 7.33 -5.83 10.54
N THR A 67 6.94 -5.56 9.29
CA THR A 67 7.81 -5.69 8.11
C THR A 67 8.56 -4.42 7.76
N VAL A 68 8.06 -3.24 8.13
CA VAL A 68 8.79 -1.98 7.94
C VAL A 68 10.02 -1.98 8.82
N LYS A 69 11.15 -2.28 8.22
CA LYS A 69 12.45 -1.95 8.79
C LYS A 69 12.79 -0.54 8.34
N ALA A 70 12.90 0.38 9.29
CA ALA A 70 13.47 1.73 9.10
C ALA A 70 14.98 1.70 8.78
N LYS A 71 15.48 0.61 8.18
CA LYS A 71 16.86 0.52 7.73
C LYS A 71 16.93 1.30 6.42
N PRO A 72 17.71 2.39 6.35
CA PRO A 72 17.84 3.15 5.11
C PRO A 72 18.30 2.20 4.02
N ALA A 73 17.58 2.21 2.91
CA ALA A 73 17.87 1.32 1.81
C ALA A 73 19.32 1.53 1.34
N ALA A 74 20.01 0.46 0.94
CA ALA A 74 21.44 0.54 0.59
C ALA A 74 21.75 1.60 -0.49
N PHE A 75 20.75 1.93 -1.32
CA PHE A 75 20.84 2.97 -2.34
C PHE A 75 20.88 4.40 -1.78
N THR A 76 20.44 4.68 -0.54
CA THR A 76 20.59 6.02 0.09
C THR A 76 21.92 6.18 0.83
N LEU A 77 22.56 5.10 1.26
CA LEU A 77 23.84 5.14 1.98
C LEU A 77 25.00 5.64 1.11
N LYS A 78 25.01 5.31 -0.19
CA LYS A 78 26.08 5.73 -1.13
C LYS A 78 26.11 7.25 -1.38
N SER A 79 25.01 7.95 -1.07
CA SER A 79 24.89 9.40 -1.26
C SER A 79 25.36 10.23 -0.06
N ALA A 80 25.60 9.60 1.10
CA ALA A 80 25.94 10.27 2.35
C ALA A 80 27.44 10.19 2.72
N ALA A 81 28.28 9.61 1.86
CA ALA A 81 29.73 9.66 2.06
C ALA A 81 30.18 11.14 1.94
N PRO A 82 30.71 11.76 3.00
CA PRO A 82 31.30 13.08 2.87
C PRO A 82 32.45 12.97 1.87
N ALA A 83 32.51 13.90 0.92
CA ALA A 83 33.66 14.09 0.06
C ALA A 83 34.88 14.27 0.98
N GLN A 84 35.68 13.22 1.14
CA GLN A 84 36.98 13.35 1.76
C GLN A 84 37.86 14.05 0.74
N SER A 85 38.17 15.31 1.08
CA SER A 85 39.09 16.23 0.41
C SER A 85 40.46 15.63 0.18
#